data_AF-A0A0F9DTI6-F1
#
_entry.id   AF-A0A0F9DTI6-F1
#
_cell.length_a   1.000
_cell.length_b   1.000
_cell.length_c   1.000
_cell.angle_alpha   90.00
_cell.angle_beta   90.00
_cell.angle_gamma   90.00
#
_symmetry.space_group_name_H-M   'P 1'
#
loop_
_entity.id
_entity.type
_entity.pdbx_description
1 polymer ?
#
loop_
_entity_poly.entity_id
_entity_poly.type
_entity_poly.pdbx_seq_one_letter_code
_entity_poly.pdbx_strand_id
1 'polypeptide(L)'
;MGTVEEVSNASEKELRDQEALHPKSSEELTAYILALTAREHDYGTCVYAMSMAATAAFNYVAHKLGVTGFQASCADLDILRRTRRLKGPYALQDYANLLYPQYCDDEHFLSADQLLHEHREWLAEEAQKLLNEGNGACGPVTEHWKRLVATRGG
;
A
#
# COMPACT_ATOMS: atom_id res chain seq x y z
N MET A 1 -4.93 9.16 20.24
CA MET A 1 -5.41 7.77 20.39
C MET A 1 -6.92 7.74 20.46
N GLY A 2 -7.57 7.21 19.42
CA GLY A 2 -9.02 7.09 19.38
C GLY A 2 -9.60 6.10 20.39
N THR A 3 -10.75 6.40 20.98
CA THR A 3 -11.47 5.47 21.89
C THR A 3 -12.72 4.87 21.23
N VAL A 4 -13.23 3.78 21.81
CA VAL A 4 -14.48 3.11 21.37
C VAL A 4 -15.67 4.08 21.34
N GLU A 5 -15.75 4.99 22.32
CA GLU A 5 -16.82 5.99 22.42
C GLU A 5 -16.71 7.06 21.32
N GLU A 6 -15.49 7.51 21.03
CA GLU A 6 -15.23 8.53 20.00
C GLU A 6 -15.61 8.07 18.60
N VAL A 7 -15.25 6.84 18.24
CA VAL A 7 -15.52 6.32 16.89
C VAL A 7 -16.97 5.92 16.67
N SER A 8 -17.81 5.87 17.72
CA SER A 8 -19.21 5.47 17.57
C SER A 8 -20.07 6.59 16.98
N ASN A 9 -19.75 7.86 17.27
CA ASN A 9 -20.53 9.03 16.83
C ASN A 9 -19.76 10.05 15.97
N ALA A 10 -18.47 9.82 15.71
CA ALA A 10 -17.66 10.67 14.83
C ALA A 10 -18.21 10.77 13.40
N SER A 11 -18.22 11.99 12.87
CA SER A 11 -18.41 12.31 11.45
C SER A 11 -17.27 11.76 10.58
N GLU A 12 -17.47 11.73 9.26
CA GLU A 12 -16.43 11.33 8.30
C GLU A 12 -15.11 12.11 8.51
N LYS A 13 -15.19 13.44 8.67
CA LYS A 13 -14.01 14.28 8.88
C LYS A 13 -13.26 13.93 10.17
N GLU A 14 -14.01 13.67 11.24
CA GLU A 14 -13.43 13.28 12.52
C GLU A 14 -12.74 11.92 12.41
N LEU A 15 -13.36 10.94 11.75
CA LEU A 15 -12.73 9.63 11.50
C LEU A 15 -11.45 9.73 10.66
N ARG A 16 -11.44 10.61 9.66
CA ARG A 16 -10.27 10.83 8.80
C ARG A 16 -9.07 11.37 9.57
N ASP A 17 -9.32 12.34 10.44
CA ASP A 17 -8.27 13.08 11.14
C ASP A 17 -7.84 12.37 12.46
N GLN A 18 -8.59 11.37 12.90
CA GLN A 18 -8.33 10.61 14.13
C GLN A 18 -7.34 9.46 13.92
N GLU A 19 -6.40 9.31 14.85
CA GLU A 19 -5.52 8.15 14.89
C GLU A 19 -6.29 6.88 15.29
N ALA A 20 -6.00 5.78 14.59
CA ALA A 20 -6.50 4.47 14.98
C ALA A 20 -6.01 4.08 16.38
N LEU A 21 -6.83 3.29 17.08
CA LEU A 21 -6.47 2.73 18.39
C LEU A 21 -5.22 1.82 18.27
N HIS A 22 -4.43 1.73 19.34
CA HIS A 22 -3.37 0.73 19.51
C HIS A 22 -3.78 -0.24 20.63
N PRO A 23 -4.54 -1.30 20.33
CA PRO A 23 -5.09 -2.18 21.35
C PRO A 23 -4.01 -2.96 22.08
N LYS A 24 -4.18 -3.15 23.39
CA LYS A 24 -3.28 -3.95 24.23
C LYS A 24 -3.77 -5.39 24.42
N SER A 25 -5.06 -5.63 24.20
CA SER A 25 -5.70 -6.94 24.30
C SER A 25 -6.60 -7.25 23.09
N SER A 26 -6.90 -8.53 22.91
CA SER A 26 -7.85 -8.99 21.88
C SER A 26 -9.24 -8.43 22.10
N GLU A 27 -9.67 -8.30 23.36
CA GLU A 27 -10.98 -7.80 23.75
C GLU A 27 -11.13 -6.32 23.36
N GLU A 28 -10.08 -5.53 23.58
CA GLU A 28 -10.05 -4.12 23.19
C GLU A 28 -10.09 -3.96 21.67
N LEU A 29 -9.33 -4.77 20.92
CA LEU A 29 -9.38 -4.78 19.46
C LEU A 29 -10.79 -5.16 18.96
N THR A 30 -11.38 -6.22 19.52
CA THR A 30 -12.72 -6.68 19.14
C THR A 30 -13.77 -5.62 19.43
N ALA A 31 -13.75 -5.00 20.62
CA ALA A 31 -14.69 -3.94 20.99
C ALA A 31 -14.60 -2.75 20.02
N TYR A 32 -13.37 -2.35 19.65
CA TYR A 32 -13.14 -1.26 18.71
C TYR A 32 -13.68 -1.55 17.30
N ILE A 33 -13.41 -2.75 16.77
CA ILE A 33 -13.95 -3.17 15.47
C ILE A 33 -15.48 -3.21 15.51
N LEU A 34 -16.07 -3.76 16.58
CA LEU A 34 -17.52 -3.83 16.72
C LEU A 34 -18.14 -2.44 16.71
N ALA A 35 -17.58 -1.48 17.44
CA ALA A 35 -18.06 -0.10 17.44
C ALA A 35 -17.96 0.56 16.05
N LEU A 36 -16.84 0.37 15.34
CA LEU A 36 -16.67 0.87 13.97
C LEU A 36 -17.67 0.26 12.99
N THR A 37 -18.05 -1.01 13.17
CA THR A 37 -19.00 -1.69 12.27
C THR A 37 -20.48 -1.48 12.62
N ALA A 38 -20.80 -1.17 13.88
CA ALA A 38 -22.18 -1.08 14.36
C ALA A 38 -22.85 0.28 14.12
N ARG A 39 -22.07 1.33 13.83
CA ARG A 39 -22.60 2.65 13.45
C ARG A 39 -23.34 2.63 12.11
N GLU A 40 -24.19 3.63 11.88
CA GLU A 40 -24.69 3.91 10.54
C GLU A 40 -23.54 4.36 9.63
N HIS A 41 -23.56 3.89 8.38
CA HIS A 41 -22.49 4.17 7.44
C HIS A 41 -23.00 4.83 6.16
N ASP A 42 -22.23 5.80 5.71
CA ASP A 42 -22.22 6.26 4.33
C ASP A 42 -20.94 5.79 3.62
N TYR A 43 -20.74 6.23 2.37
CA TYR A 43 -19.57 5.86 1.58
C TYR A 43 -18.25 6.27 2.25
N GLY A 44 -18.17 7.49 2.78
CA GLY A 44 -16.95 8.04 3.37
C GLY A 44 -16.65 7.40 4.72
N THR A 45 -17.65 7.25 5.58
CA THR A 45 -17.47 6.60 6.89
C THR A 45 -17.08 5.13 6.76
N CYS A 46 -17.55 4.42 5.72
CA CYS A 46 -17.10 3.06 5.43
C CYS A 46 -15.59 3.00 5.20
N VAL A 47 -15.04 3.92 4.40
CA VAL A 47 -13.60 3.96 4.08
C VAL A 47 -12.78 4.09 5.35
N TYR A 48 -13.13 5.06 6.20
CA TYR A 48 -12.37 5.31 7.42
C TYR A 48 -12.58 4.24 8.49
N ALA A 49 -13.78 3.68 8.62
CA ALA A 49 -14.01 2.55 9.51
C ALA A 49 -13.16 1.33 9.13
N MET A 50 -13.07 1.02 7.83
CA MET A 50 -12.22 -0.05 7.33
C MET A 50 -10.73 0.23 7.60
N SER A 51 -10.24 1.43 7.30
CA SER A 51 -8.82 1.77 7.51
C SER A 51 -8.46 1.74 8.99
N MET A 52 -9.28 2.34 9.85
CA MET A 52 -9.05 2.35 11.29
C MET A 52 -9.05 0.94 11.89
N ALA A 53 -9.98 0.07 11.49
CA ALA A 53 -10.02 -1.32 11.95
C ALA A 53 -8.77 -2.10 11.50
N ALA A 54 -8.36 -1.95 10.24
CA ALA A 54 -7.16 -2.58 9.71
C ALA A 54 -5.89 -2.12 10.45
N THR A 55 -5.74 -0.81 10.67
CA THR A 55 -4.60 -0.24 11.41
C THR A 55 -4.58 -0.70 12.86
N ALA A 56 -5.73 -0.74 13.55
CA ALA A 56 -5.79 -1.23 14.92
C ALA A 56 -5.40 -2.71 15.04
N ALA A 57 -5.86 -3.56 14.11
CA ALA A 57 -5.48 -4.96 14.05
C ALA A 57 -3.99 -5.14 13.76
N PHE A 58 -3.46 -4.36 12.80
CA PHE A 58 -2.04 -4.33 12.49
C PHE A 58 -1.19 -3.96 13.71
N ASN A 59 -1.54 -2.86 14.38
CA ASN A 59 -0.86 -2.38 15.59
C ASN A 59 -0.87 -3.42 16.72
N TYR A 60 -2.02 -4.07 16.94
CA TYR A 60 -2.16 -5.13 17.92
C TYR A 60 -1.21 -6.30 17.63
N VAL A 61 -1.21 -6.83 16.40
CA VAL A 61 -0.35 -7.96 16.01
C VAL A 61 1.13 -7.57 16.06
N ALA A 62 1.48 -6.39 15.56
CA ALA A 62 2.85 -5.88 15.61
C ALA A 62 3.36 -5.79 17.05
N HIS A 63 2.54 -5.27 17.98
CA HIS A 63 2.85 -5.23 19.40
C HIS A 63 3.05 -6.64 19.99
N LYS A 64 2.17 -7.60 19.67
CA LYS A 64 2.27 -8.98 20.18
C LYS A 64 3.50 -9.73 19.66
N LEU A 65 3.91 -9.45 18.43
CA LEU A 65 5.10 -10.06 17.82
C LEU A 65 6.40 -9.34 18.22
N GLY A 66 6.33 -8.14 18.80
CA GLY A 66 7.51 -7.36 19.20
C GLY A 66 8.37 -6.94 18.01
N VAL A 67 7.75 -6.62 16.88
CA VAL A 67 8.48 -6.31 15.63
C VAL A 67 9.09 -4.91 15.66
N THR A 68 10.18 -4.75 14.90
CA THR A 68 10.80 -3.44 14.64
C THR A 68 9.97 -2.60 13.67
N GLY A 69 10.21 -1.28 13.63
CA GLY A 69 9.57 -0.40 12.64
C GLY A 69 9.85 -0.81 11.19
N PHE A 70 11.05 -1.33 10.90
CA PHE A 70 11.38 -1.85 9.57
C PHE A 70 10.49 -3.06 9.20
N GLN A 71 10.37 -4.03 10.10
CA GLN A 71 9.49 -5.20 9.89
C GLN A 71 8.02 -4.81 9.73
N ALA A 72 7.55 -3.83 10.53
CA ALA A 72 6.21 -3.27 10.39
C ALA A 72 6.03 -2.67 8.98
N SER A 73 6.97 -1.85 8.51
CA SER A 73 6.90 -1.25 7.17
C SER A 73 6.88 -2.30 6.03
N CYS A 74 7.63 -3.40 6.17
CA CYS A 74 7.55 -4.51 5.22
C CYS A 74 6.16 -5.18 5.22
N ALA A 75 5.54 -5.33 6.39
CA ALA A 75 4.20 -5.90 6.50
C ALA A 75 3.13 -4.97 5.92
N ASP A 76 3.24 -3.65 6.13
CA ASP A 76 2.35 -2.65 5.53
C ASP A 76 2.38 -2.70 3.99
N LEU A 77 3.58 -2.76 3.42
CA LEU A 77 3.76 -2.98 2.00
C LEU A 77 3.10 -4.30 1.57
N ASP A 78 3.36 -5.41 2.27
CA ASP A 78 2.74 -6.69 1.92
C ASP A 78 1.19 -6.68 1.97
N ILE A 79 0.58 -5.90 2.88
CA ILE A 79 -0.86 -5.65 2.90
C ILE A 79 -1.33 -4.97 1.61
N LEU A 80 -0.63 -3.93 1.15
CA LEU A 80 -0.94 -3.27 -0.12
C LEU A 80 -0.79 -4.22 -1.31
N ARG A 81 0.28 -5.01 -1.33
CA ARG A 81 0.50 -6.03 -2.36
C ARG A 81 -0.68 -6.99 -2.46
N ARG A 82 -1.15 -7.52 -1.32
CA ARG A 82 -2.28 -8.47 -1.26
C ARG A 82 -3.61 -7.84 -1.65
N THR A 83 -3.91 -6.67 -1.10
CA THR A 83 -5.23 -6.01 -1.30
C THR A 83 -5.39 -5.41 -2.69
N ARG A 84 -4.30 -4.98 -3.33
CA ARG A 84 -4.29 -4.40 -4.69
C ARG A 84 -3.85 -5.39 -5.77
N ARG A 85 -3.52 -6.62 -5.40
CA ARG A 85 -3.05 -7.68 -6.31
C ARG A 85 -1.83 -7.22 -7.13
N LEU A 86 -0.92 -6.49 -6.49
CA LEU A 86 0.31 -6.02 -7.13
C LEU A 86 1.23 -7.23 -7.35
N LYS A 87 1.67 -7.42 -8.60
CA LYS A 87 2.48 -8.58 -9.01
C LYS A 87 3.98 -8.30 -9.06
N GLY A 88 4.35 -7.03 -9.26
CA GLY A 88 5.74 -6.62 -9.47
C GLY A 88 6.30 -5.75 -8.35
N PRO A 89 7.51 -5.20 -8.59
CA PRO A 89 8.04 -4.08 -7.82
C PRO A 89 7.05 -2.92 -7.79
N TYR A 90 6.95 -2.27 -6.64
CA TYR A 90 6.18 -1.04 -6.47
C TYR A 90 6.77 -0.25 -5.30
N ALA A 91 6.49 1.04 -5.29
CA ALA A 91 6.92 1.97 -4.26
C ALA A 91 5.76 2.87 -3.84
N LEU A 92 5.85 3.44 -2.64
CA LEU A 92 5.01 4.53 -2.18
C LEU A 92 5.83 5.81 -2.24
N GLN A 93 5.25 6.88 -2.77
CA GLN A 93 5.89 8.19 -2.85
C GLN A 93 5.10 9.19 -2.01
N ASP A 94 5.80 9.91 -1.14
CA ASP A 94 5.24 11.03 -0.38
C ASP A 94 5.58 12.34 -1.10
N TYR A 95 4.58 12.92 -1.76
CA TYR A 95 4.74 14.18 -2.48
C TYR A 95 4.90 15.39 -1.56
N ALA A 96 4.71 15.28 -0.25
CA ALA A 96 5.09 16.34 0.69
C ALA A 96 6.59 16.64 0.63
N ASN A 97 7.41 15.65 0.23
CA ASN A 97 8.85 15.85 0.03
C ASN A 97 9.17 16.84 -1.09
N LEU A 98 8.30 16.99 -2.10
CA LEU A 98 8.47 17.96 -3.19
C LEU A 98 8.39 19.42 -2.70
N LEU A 99 7.92 19.67 -1.47
CA LEU A 99 7.97 21.00 -0.86
C LEU A 99 9.40 21.42 -0.50
N TYR A 100 10.36 20.49 -0.50
CA TYR A 100 11.72 20.73 -0.04
C TYR A 100 12.75 20.41 -1.15
N PRO A 101 13.53 21.40 -1.62
CA PRO A 101 14.43 21.21 -2.76
C PRO A 101 15.47 20.09 -2.59
N GLN A 102 15.88 19.76 -1.36
CA GLN A 102 16.84 18.69 -1.11
C GLN A 102 16.28 17.27 -1.36
N TYR A 103 14.97 17.13 -1.58
CA TYR A 103 14.35 15.86 -1.96
C TYR A 103 13.91 15.87 -3.43
N CYS A 104 14.17 16.94 -4.18
CA CYS A 104 13.87 17.03 -5.60
C CYS A 104 15.03 16.45 -6.42
N ASP A 105 15.39 15.20 -6.14
CA ASP A 105 16.47 14.46 -6.80
C ASP A 105 16.00 13.07 -7.24
N ASP A 106 16.88 12.41 -7.98
CA ASP A 106 16.64 11.11 -8.56
C ASP A 106 16.66 9.97 -7.52
N GLU A 107 17.09 10.22 -6.28
CA GLU A 107 17.00 9.21 -5.22
C GLU A 107 15.59 9.12 -4.65
N HIS A 108 14.88 10.26 -4.58
CA HIS A 108 13.54 10.34 -4.01
C HIS A 108 12.43 10.24 -5.07
N PHE A 109 12.68 10.74 -6.29
CA PHE A 109 11.69 10.78 -7.37
C PHE A 109 12.30 10.28 -8.70
N LEU A 110 12.43 8.97 -8.81
CA LEU A 110 12.92 8.31 -10.03
C LEU A 110 12.05 8.62 -11.26
N SER A 111 12.70 8.92 -12.36
CA SER A 111 12.09 8.99 -13.69
C SER A 111 11.68 7.62 -14.21
N ALA A 112 10.82 7.61 -15.25
CA ALA A 112 10.41 6.37 -15.90
C ALA A 112 11.60 5.57 -16.45
N ASP A 113 12.60 6.23 -17.03
CA ASP A 113 13.79 5.57 -17.59
C ASP A 113 14.65 4.92 -16.49
N GLN A 114 14.76 5.57 -15.33
CA GLN A 114 15.45 5.00 -14.18
C GLN A 114 14.73 3.77 -13.65
N LEU A 115 13.40 3.82 -13.51
CA LEU A 115 12.60 2.68 -13.07
C LEU A 115 12.69 1.50 -14.07
N LEU A 116 12.68 1.80 -15.37
CA LEU A 116 12.89 0.78 -16.41
C LEU A 116 14.25 0.12 -16.29
N HIS A 117 15.30 0.90 -16.02
CA HIS A 117 16.66 0.39 -15.85
C HIS A 117 16.84 -0.43 -14.56
N GLU A 118 16.31 0.08 -13.44
CA GLU A 118 16.41 -0.55 -12.12
C GLU A 118 15.70 -1.91 -12.10
N HIS A 119 14.52 -1.99 -12.71
CA HIS A 119 13.70 -3.21 -12.73
C HIS A 119 13.83 -4.01 -14.03
N ARG A 120 14.87 -3.75 -14.84
CA ARG A 120 15.03 -4.33 -16.18
C ARG A 120 14.91 -5.85 -16.21
N GLU A 121 15.49 -6.55 -15.23
CA GLU A 121 15.49 -8.02 -15.20
C GLU A 121 14.08 -8.57 -14.98
N TRP A 122 13.38 -8.05 -13.99
CA TRP A 122 12.00 -8.44 -13.69
C TRP A 122 11.06 -8.08 -14.86
N LEU A 123 11.20 -6.88 -15.42
CA LEU A 123 10.41 -6.43 -16.56
C LEU A 123 10.63 -7.31 -17.80
N ALA A 124 11.87 -7.68 -18.09
CA ALA A 124 12.21 -8.58 -19.20
C ALA A 124 11.61 -9.98 -18.99
N GLU A 125 11.62 -10.49 -17.77
CA GLU A 125 11.02 -11.78 -17.41
C GLU A 125 9.51 -11.80 -17.61
N GLU A 126 8.80 -10.80 -17.08
CA GLU A 126 7.35 -10.72 -17.22
C GLU A 126 6.94 -10.44 -18.66
N ALA A 127 7.67 -9.58 -19.38
CA ALA A 127 7.43 -9.33 -20.80
C ALA A 127 7.56 -10.62 -21.62
N GLN A 128 8.55 -11.48 -21.33
CA GLN A 128 8.71 -12.76 -22.01
C GLN A 128 7.53 -13.71 -21.74
N LYS A 129 7.02 -13.75 -20.51
CA LYS A 129 5.83 -14.55 -20.17
C LYS A 129 4.60 -14.08 -20.95
N LEU A 130 4.36 -12.78 -20.99
CA LEU A 130 3.23 -12.17 -21.71
C LEU A 130 3.29 -12.44 -23.22
N LEU A 131 4.49 -12.41 -23.81
CA LEU A 131 4.70 -12.77 -25.22
C LEU A 131 4.41 -14.25 -25.49
N ASN A 132 4.80 -15.14 -24.56
CA ASN A 132 4.58 -16.58 -24.69
C ASN A 132 3.10 -16.97 -24.52
N GLU A 133 2.37 -16.26 -23.66
CA GLU A 133 0.94 -16.48 -23.44
C GLU A 133 0.07 -16.12 -24.66
N GLY A 134 0.60 -15.35 -25.61
CA GLY A 134 -0.14 -14.96 -26.81
C GLY A 134 -1.33 -14.06 -26.50
N ASN A 135 -1.26 -13.30 -25.40
CA ASN A 135 -2.27 -12.30 -25.03
C ASN A 135 -2.36 -11.31 -26.19
N GLY A 136 -3.54 -11.18 -26.83
CA GLY A 136 -3.80 -10.39 -28.05
C GLY A 136 -3.63 -8.87 -27.89
N ALA A 137 -2.51 -8.44 -27.31
CA ALA A 137 -2.10 -7.06 -27.15
C ALA A 137 -1.82 -6.42 -28.52
N CYS A 138 -2.06 -5.12 -28.61
CA CYS A 138 -1.84 -4.37 -29.83
C CYS A 138 -0.35 -4.27 -30.18
N GLY A 139 -0.05 -4.08 -31.47
CA GLY A 139 1.33 -4.07 -32.00
C GLY A 139 2.34 -3.24 -31.18
N PRO A 140 2.06 -1.97 -30.82
CA PRO A 140 2.99 -1.15 -30.04
C PRO A 140 3.37 -1.73 -28.67
N VAL A 141 2.42 -2.38 -27.99
CA VAL A 141 2.65 -3.00 -26.67
C VAL A 141 3.57 -4.22 -26.83
N THR A 142 3.28 -5.07 -27.81
CA THR A 142 4.11 -6.24 -28.13
C THR A 142 5.53 -5.84 -28.53
N GLU A 143 5.69 -4.76 -29.31
CA GLU A 143 7.02 -4.23 -29.66
C GLU A 143 7.75 -3.65 -28.43
N HIS A 144 7.04 -3.02 -27.51
CA HIS A 144 7.64 -2.60 -26.24
C HIS A 144 8.11 -3.80 -25.41
N TRP A 145 7.30 -4.86 -25.27
CA TRP A 145 7.72 -6.08 -24.57
C TRP A 145 8.96 -6.73 -25.19
N LYS A 146 9.02 -6.82 -26.52
CA LYS A 146 10.23 -7.31 -27.22
C LYS A 146 11.47 -6.50 -26.88
N ARG A 147 11.34 -5.16 -26.79
CA ARG A 147 12.46 -4.29 -26.37
C ARG A 147 12.89 -4.56 -24.94
N LEU A 148 11.95 -4.74 -24.00
CA LEU A 148 12.28 -5.09 -22.62
C LEU A 148 13.02 -6.44 -22.55
N VAL A 149 12.55 -7.46 -23.28
CA VAL A 149 13.24 -8.76 -23.36
C VAL A 149 14.67 -8.62 -23.89
N ALA A 150 14.88 -7.76 -24.90
CA ALA A 150 16.21 -7.54 -25.48
C ALA A 150 17.23 -6.88 -24.52
N THR A 151 16.77 -6.30 -23.40
CA THR A 151 17.66 -5.71 -22.37
C THR A 151 18.24 -6.71 -21.37
N ARG A 152 17.88 -8.00 -21.47
CA ARG A 152 18.45 -9.05 -20.62
C ARG A 152 19.89 -9.36 -21.04
N GLY A 153 20.86 -9.02 -20.18
CA GLY A 153 22.27 -9.42 -20.34
C GLY A 153 23.21 -8.37 -20.95
N GLY A 154 22.80 -7.10 -21.00
CA GLY A 154 23.67 -5.94 -21.23
C GLY A 154 24.15 -5.29 -19.94
#